data_AF-A0A8C4IGE2-F1
#
_entry.id   AF-A0A8C4IGE2-F1
#
_cell.length_a   1.000
_cell.length_b   1.000
_cell.length_c   1.000
_cell.angle_alpha   90.00
_cell.angle_beta   90.00
_cell.angle_gamma   90.00
#
_symmetry.space_group_name_H-M   'P 1'
#
loop_
_entity.id
_entity.type
_entity.pdbx_description
1 polymer ?
#
loop_
_entity_poly.entity_id
_entity_poly.type
_entity_poly.pdbx_seq_one_letter_code
_entity_poly.pdbx_strand_id
1 'polypeptide(L)'
;KKNMEKQLHLNLLASRPPMAGGFQSGSKMKMGPGRKKDFSPLPWSHYFETMEDVEVENENGKDISLTAASVCQEKARGSHGPVLLLLHGGGHSALSWAVFTAVICSRINCRVVAMDLRAHGKYRHINTSSLLFSFKRDIGKVVEVLYGDNPPPIMIIGHSMGGAIAVHTATANHVPSLLGLCVIDVVEGTAMDALNSMQNFLRSRPKTFKSLENAIEWSVKSGQIRNIESARVSMGGQVKKCEESTSSPGVSKSIGEGIIEEEEDEEGEEESNKKRMKEDDQEIKKESIFTWRVELSKTEKYWDGWFRGLSALFLTCSVPKLLLLAGVDRLDKDLTIGQMQGKFQMQVLPQCGHAVHEDAPEKVADALATFMVRHKFTEFKEGFLW
;
A
#
# COMPACT_ATOMS: atom_id res chain seq x y z
N LYS A 1 22.44 53.18 18.92
CA LYS A 1 22.11 52.69 17.55
C LYS A 1 21.98 51.17 17.42
N LYS A 2 21.83 50.39 18.51
CA LYS A 2 21.53 48.94 18.46
C LYS A 2 20.36 48.52 19.35
N ASN A 3 19.53 49.48 19.77
CA ASN A 3 18.38 49.25 20.67
C ASN A 3 17.09 49.97 20.22
N MET A 4 17.02 50.43 18.96
CA MET A 4 15.87 51.16 18.41
C MET A 4 15.17 50.42 17.25
N GLU A 5 15.65 49.26 16.82
CA GLU A 5 15.04 48.46 15.74
C GLU A 5 14.18 47.30 16.26
N LYS A 6 14.16 47.05 17.58
CA LYS A 6 13.33 46.00 18.20
C LYS A 6 11.93 46.45 18.64
N GLN A 7 11.52 47.68 18.34
CA GLN A 7 10.24 48.24 18.79
C GLN A 7 9.28 48.66 17.65
N LEU A 8 9.54 48.26 16.39
CA LEU A 8 8.71 48.64 15.23
C LEU A 8 8.01 47.48 14.50
N HIS A 9 7.99 46.26 15.03
CA HIS A 9 7.31 45.12 14.39
C HIS A 9 6.23 44.45 15.26
N LEU A 10 5.51 45.23 16.07
CA LEU A 10 4.39 44.72 16.90
C LEU A 10 3.02 45.33 16.57
N ASN A 11 2.89 46.15 15.53
CA ASN A 11 1.62 46.79 15.17
C ASN A 11 1.30 46.65 13.66
N LEU A 12 0.88 45.46 13.23
CA LEU A 12 0.17 45.26 11.95
C LEU A 12 -0.64 43.94 11.95
N LEU A 13 -1.43 43.74 13.01
CA LEU A 13 -2.54 42.77 12.99
C LEU A 13 -3.84 43.56 12.79
N ALA A 14 -4.47 43.34 11.65
CA ALA A 14 -5.75 43.93 11.30
C ALA A 14 -6.86 43.52 12.29
N SER A 15 -7.73 44.48 12.58
CA SER A 15 -8.85 44.46 13.52
C SER A 15 -9.90 43.37 13.21
N ARG A 16 -10.35 42.66 14.25
CA ARG A 16 -11.55 41.80 14.21
C ARG A 16 -12.81 42.61 13.87
N PRO A 17 -13.74 42.08 13.06
CA PRO A 17 -15.05 42.70 12.84
C PRO A 17 -15.95 42.62 14.10
N PRO A 18 -16.97 43.50 14.22
CA PRO A 18 -17.72 43.69 15.45
C PRO A 18 -18.70 42.54 15.75
N MET A 19 -18.91 42.27 17.04
CA MET A 19 -19.93 41.37 17.55
C MET A 19 -21.33 41.87 17.19
N ALA A 20 -22.13 41.02 16.54
CA ALA A 20 -23.58 41.18 16.48
C ALA A 20 -24.19 40.40 17.66
N GLY A 21 -24.79 41.13 18.61
CA GLY A 21 -25.66 40.57 19.64
C GLY A 21 -27.06 40.31 19.10
N GLY A 22 -27.67 39.21 19.55
CA GLY A 22 -29.05 38.86 19.23
C GLY A 22 -29.36 37.40 19.55
N PHE A 23 -29.67 37.10 20.81
CA PHE A 23 -30.28 35.84 21.19
C PHE A 23 -31.68 35.76 20.55
N GLN A 24 -31.85 34.89 19.57
CA GLN A 24 -33.16 34.33 19.22
C GLN A 24 -33.07 32.81 19.23
N SER A 25 -33.96 32.22 20.01
CA SER A 25 -34.15 30.79 20.23
C SER A 25 -34.46 30.08 18.90
N GLY A 26 -33.44 29.50 18.27
CA GLY A 26 -33.57 28.62 17.12
C GLY A 26 -33.62 27.15 17.55
N SER A 27 -34.69 26.47 17.13
CA SER A 27 -35.00 25.06 17.38
C SER A 27 -33.79 24.14 17.30
N LYS A 28 -33.57 23.33 18.35
CA LYS A 28 -32.65 22.18 18.34
C LYS A 28 -33.08 21.23 17.23
N MET A 29 -32.47 21.34 16.04
CA MET A 29 -32.48 20.23 15.08
C MET A 29 -31.70 19.09 15.73
N LYS A 30 -32.44 18.06 16.17
CA LYS A 30 -31.86 16.78 16.56
C LYS A 30 -31.09 16.24 15.36
N MET A 31 -29.76 16.35 15.40
CA MET A 31 -28.89 15.55 14.55
C MET A 31 -29.26 14.10 14.80
N GLY A 32 -29.79 13.43 13.76
CA GLY A 32 -30.05 11.99 13.82
C GLY A 32 -28.77 11.23 14.20
N PRO A 33 -28.89 9.99 14.68
CA PRO A 33 -27.72 9.19 15.02
C PRO A 33 -26.82 9.12 13.78
N GLY A 34 -25.62 9.70 13.86
CA GLY A 34 -24.66 9.68 12.77
C GLY A 34 -24.49 8.24 12.31
N ARG A 35 -24.72 7.97 11.01
CA ARG A 35 -24.52 6.64 10.43
C ARG A 35 -23.15 6.15 10.87
N LYS A 36 -23.11 5.07 11.66
CA LYS A 36 -21.84 4.43 12.03
C LYS A 36 -21.11 4.11 10.73
N LYS A 37 -19.85 4.55 10.63
CA LYS A 37 -19.00 4.22 9.49
C LYS A 37 -18.83 2.71 9.44
N ASP A 38 -18.99 2.13 8.26
CA ASP A 38 -18.81 0.70 8.01
C ASP A 38 -17.34 0.40 7.73
N PHE A 39 -16.73 -0.44 8.56
CA PHE A 39 -15.33 -0.86 8.46
C PHE A 39 -15.19 -2.33 8.04
N SER A 40 -16.28 -2.96 7.59
CA SER A 40 -16.23 -4.31 7.05
C SER A 40 -15.31 -4.39 5.83
N PRO A 41 -14.52 -5.47 5.65
CA PRO A 41 -13.58 -5.59 4.54
C PRO A 41 -14.31 -5.68 3.19
N LEU A 42 -13.72 -5.08 2.16
CA LEU A 42 -14.18 -5.22 0.78
C LEU A 42 -13.27 -6.20 0.01
N PRO A 43 -13.83 -7.12 -0.78
CA PRO A 43 -13.04 -8.06 -1.55
C PRO A 43 -12.37 -7.37 -2.75
N TRP A 44 -11.18 -7.87 -3.13
CA TRP A 44 -10.43 -7.37 -4.29
C TRP A 44 -11.21 -7.49 -5.61
N SER A 45 -12.10 -8.49 -5.71
CA SER A 45 -12.88 -8.80 -6.90
C SER A 45 -13.93 -7.75 -7.26
N HIS A 46 -14.14 -6.74 -6.40
CA HIS A 46 -14.94 -5.57 -6.75
C HIS A 46 -14.19 -4.58 -7.67
N TYR A 47 -12.85 -4.65 -7.69
CA TYR A 47 -11.99 -3.67 -8.36
C TYR A 47 -11.09 -4.28 -9.44
N PHE A 48 -10.75 -5.57 -9.31
CA PHE A 48 -9.98 -6.31 -10.31
C PHE A 48 -10.78 -7.49 -10.85
N GLU A 49 -10.57 -7.83 -12.11
CA GLU A 49 -11.26 -8.91 -12.80
C GLU A 49 -10.61 -10.26 -12.52
N THR A 50 -9.27 -10.30 -12.53
CA THR A 50 -8.50 -11.52 -12.26
C THR A 50 -7.38 -11.25 -11.28
N MET A 51 -6.92 -12.34 -10.64
CA MET A 51 -5.77 -12.36 -9.76
C MET A 51 -4.99 -13.64 -10.08
N GLU A 52 -3.73 -13.47 -10.42
CA GLU A 52 -2.85 -14.56 -10.87
C GLU A 52 -1.58 -14.56 -10.01
N ASP A 53 -1.15 -15.75 -9.65
CA ASP A 53 0.13 -15.97 -8.99
C ASP A 53 1.15 -16.26 -10.10
N VAL A 54 1.98 -15.27 -10.43
CA VAL A 54 3.00 -15.35 -11.49
C VAL A 54 4.24 -16.01 -10.92
N GLU A 55 4.59 -17.18 -11.46
CA GLU A 55 5.79 -17.92 -11.09
C GLU A 55 6.99 -17.40 -11.88
N VAL A 56 8.05 -17.02 -11.17
CA VAL A 56 9.26 -16.44 -11.74
C VAL A 56 10.47 -17.20 -11.22
N GLU A 57 11.24 -17.80 -12.13
CA GLU A 57 12.48 -18.50 -11.77
C GLU A 57 13.57 -17.53 -11.29
N ASN A 58 14.23 -17.85 -10.18
CA ASN A 58 15.43 -17.16 -9.71
C ASN A 58 16.72 -17.71 -10.30
N GLU A 59 17.83 -16.99 -10.14
CA GLU A 59 19.19 -17.50 -10.43
C GLU A 59 19.53 -18.81 -9.68
N ASN A 60 18.84 -19.07 -8.57
CA ASN A 60 19.00 -20.29 -7.77
C ASN A 60 17.99 -21.39 -8.16
N GLY A 61 17.27 -21.25 -9.28
CA GLY A 61 16.27 -22.21 -9.75
C GLY A 61 15.04 -22.36 -8.83
N LYS A 62 14.78 -21.39 -7.96
CA LYS A 62 13.59 -21.38 -7.08
C LYS A 62 12.54 -20.44 -7.63
N ASP A 63 11.31 -20.91 -7.71
CA ASP A 63 10.18 -20.11 -8.15
C ASP A 63 9.79 -19.08 -7.09
N ILE A 64 9.58 -17.87 -7.57
CA ILE A 64 8.94 -16.79 -6.85
C ILE A 64 7.52 -16.67 -7.35
N SER A 65 6.56 -16.79 -6.45
CA SER A 65 5.17 -16.47 -6.75
C SER A 65 4.89 -15.01 -6.39
N LEU A 66 4.63 -14.19 -7.41
CA LEU A 66 4.20 -12.79 -7.31
C LEU A 66 2.73 -12.70 -7.66
N THR A 67 1.91 -12.17 -6.75
CA THR A 67 0.49 -11.98 -7.04
C THR A 67 0.30 -10.71 -7.86
N ALA A 68 -0.27 -10.84 -9.05
CA ALA A 68 -0.70 -9.75 -9.91
C ALA A 68 -2.23 -9.73 -9.99
N ALA A 69 -2.84 -8.60 -9.67
CA ALA A 69 -4.27 -8.36 -9.89
C ALA A 69 -4.43 -7.50 -11.14
N SER A 70 -5.32 -7.89 -12.05
CA SER A 70 -5.47 -7.21 -13.33
C SER A 70 -6.92 -6.94 -13.73
N VAL A 71 -7.06 -5.93 -14.57
CA VAL A 71 -8.28 -5.60 -15.31
C VAL A 71 -7.92 -5.62 -16.78
N CYS A 72 -8.54 -6.53 -17.51
CA CYS A 72 -8.39 -6.72 -18.94
C CYS A 72 -9.72 -6.39 -19.59
N GLN A 73 -9.95 -5.11 -19.89
CA GLN A 73 -11.13 -4.74 -20.64
C GLN A 73 -11.12 -5.43 -22.02
N GLU A 74 -12.06 -6.37 -22.12
CA GLU A 74 -12.54 -7.18 -23.23
C GLU A 74 -11.72 -8.41 -23.70
N LYS A 75 -12.36 -9.56 -23.47
CA LYS A 75 -12.20 -10.88 -24.10
C LYS A 75 -12.56 -10.92 -25.61
N ALA A 76 -12.62 -9.78 -26.30
CA ALA A 76 -12.76 -9.75 -27.75
C ALA A 76 -11.38 -9.56 -28.38
N ARG A 77 -11.08 -10.31 -29.44
CA ARG A 77 -9.79 -10.29 -30.16
C ARG A 77 -9.29 -8.85 -30.40
N GLY A 78 -8.30 -8.44 -29.60
CA GLY A 78 -7.66 -7.13 -29.64
C GLY A 78 -7.83 -6.35 -28.33
N SER A 79 -7.04 -6.65 -27.30
CA SER A 79 -7.06 -5.88 -26.05
C SER A 79 -6.55 -4.46 -26.30
N HIS A 80 -7.40 -3.44 -26.23
CA HIS A 80 -7.05 -2.08 -26.59
C HIS A 80 -6.45 -1.30 -25.39
N GLY A 81 -5.36 -0.57 -25.64
CA GLY A 81 -4.75 0.35 -24.69
C GLY A 81 -3.46 -0.14 -23.99
N PRO A 82 -2.65 0.81 -23.48
CA PRO A 82 -1.41 0.52 -22.77
C PRO A 82 -1.67 -0.18 -21.42
N VAL A 83 -0.67 -0.89 -20.92
CA VAL A 83 -0.68 -1.50 -19.59
C VAL A 83 -0.13 -0.53 -18.56
N LEU A 84 -0.89 -0.28 -17.50
CA LEU A 84 -0.46 0.45 -16.31
C LEU A 84 0.07 -0.56 -15.29
N LEU A 85 1.39 -0.60 -15.14
CA LEU A 85 2.06 -1.47 -14.16
C LEU A 85 2.25 -0.72 -12.84
N LEU A 86 1.51 -1.12 -11.81
CA LEU A 86 1.37 -0.37 -10.55
C LEU A 86 2.20 -1.00 -9.43
N LEU A 87 3.10 -0.20 -8.84
CA LEU A 87 4.03 -0.61 -7.79
C LEU A 87 3.72 0.12 -6.48
N HIS A 88 3.34 -0.63 -5.44
CA HIS A 88 2.94 -0.06 -4.15
C HIS A 88 4.13 0.39 -3.27
N GLY A 89 3.84 1.17 -2.22
CA GLY A 89 4.83 1.61 -1.23
C GLY A 89 5.27 0.53 -0.23
N GLY A 90 6.28 0.84 0.60
CA GLY A 90 6.78 -0.10 1.60
C GLY A 90 5.73 -0.43 2.66
N GLY A 91 5.52 -1.73 2.95
CA GLY A 91 4.50 -2.20 3.88
C GLY A 91 3.07 -2.24 3.32
N HIS A 92 2.88 -1.82 2.08
CA HIS A 92 1.61 -1.87 1.36
C HIS A 92 1.48 -3.16 0.51
N SER A 93 0.47 -3.22 -0.35
CA SER A 93 0.25 -4.29 -1.33
C SER A 93 -0.38 -3.72 -2.61
N ALA A 94 -0.53 -4.56 -3.65
CA ALA A 94 -1.25 -4.24 -4.89
C ALA A 94 -2.66 -3.67 -4.65
N LEU A 95 -3.30 -4.08 -3.55
CA LEU A 95 -4.66 -3.64 -3.19
C LEU A 95 -4.74 -2.15 -2.85
N SER A 96 -3.62 -1.47 -2.60
CA SER A 96 -3.59 0.00 -2.44
C SER A 96 -4.03 0.71 -3.72
N TRP A 97 -3.92 0.04 -4.87
CA TRP A 97 -4.35 0.57 -6.15
C TRP A 97 -5.80 0.25 -6.51
N ALA A 98 -6.54 -0.47 -5.66
CA ALA A 98 -7.87 -1.01 -6.03
C ALA A 98 -8.86 0.09 -6.47
N VAL A 99 -9.05 1.13 -5.65
CA VAL A 99 -9.97 2.22 -5.99
C VAL A 99 -9.46 3.01 -7.19
N PHE A 100 -8.15 3.29 -7.24
CA PHE A 100 -7.53 3.94 -8.40
C PHE A 100 -7.78 3.18 -9.70
N THR A 101 -7.67 1.84 -9.70
CA THR A 101 -7.93 0.98 -10.87
C THR A 101 -9.35 1.17 -11.40
N ALA A 102 -10.36 1.09 -10.54
CA ALA A 102 -11.74 1.29 -10.95
C ALA A 102 -11.96 2.67 -11.58
N VAL A 103 -11.35 3.69 -11.00
CA VAL A 103 -11.44 5.06 -11.53
C VAL A 103 -10.73 5.19 -12.87
N ILE A 104 -9.44 4.87 -12.98
CA ILE A 104 -8.68 5.10 -14.21
C ILE A 104 -9.25 4.32 -15.40
N CYS A 105 -9.73 3.10 -15.17
CA CYS A 105 -10.41 2.27 -16.16
C CYS A 105 -11.77 2.83 -16.61
N SER A 106 -12.35 3.79 -15.89
CA SER A 106 -13.53 4.57 -16.32
C SER A 106 -13.16 5.81 -17.14
N ARG A 107 -11.91 6.29 -17.06
CA ARG A 107 -11.44 7.51 -17.72
C ARG A 107 -10.86 7.26 -19.10
N ILE A 108 -10.04 6.23 -19.23
CA ILE A 108 -9.24 5.95 -20.43
C ILE A 108 -9.29 4.47 -20.81
N ASN A 109 -8.93 4.18 -22.05
CA ASN A 109 -8.72 2.81 -22.51
C ASN A 109 -7.35 2.32 -22.04
N CYS A 110 -7.32 1.48 -21.02
CA CYS A 110 -6.08 0.91 -20.50
C CYS A 110 -6.31 -0.47 -19.88
N ARG A 111 -5.21 -1.21 -19.74
CA ARG A 111 -5.13 -2.41 -18.90
C ARG A 111 -4.38 -2.05 -17.62
N VAL A 112 -4.71 -2.71 -16.52
CA VAL A 112 -4.03 -2.48 -15.24
C VAL A 112 -3.42 -3.78 -14.76
N VAL A 113 -2.18 -3.73 -14.31
CA VAL A 113 -1.50 -4.80 -13.58
C VAL A 113 -0.96 -4.22 -12.29
N ALA A 114 -1.62 -4.51 -11.18
CA ALA A 114 -1.15 -4.16 -9.84
C ALA A 114 -0.44 -5.37 -9.23
N MET A 115 0.83 -5.22 -8.88
CA MET A 115 1.64 -6.34 -8.38
C MET A 115 2.01 -6.19 -6.92
N ASP A 116 1.98 -7.31 -6.19
CA ASP A 116 2.58 -7.42 -4.87
C ASP A 116 4.10 -7.54 -5.03
N LEU A 117 4.85 -6.58 -4.49
CA LEU A 117 6.30 -6.62 -4.50
C LEU A 117 6.81 -7.69 -3.53
N ARG A 118 8.04 -8.20 -3.75
CA ARG A 118 8.70 -9.16 -2.87
C ARG A 118 8.52 -8.85 -1.38
N ALA A 119 8.19 -9.89 -0.62
CA ALA A 119 7.88 -9.88 0.81
C ALA A 119 6.60 -9.09 1.21
N HIS A 120 5.82 -8.59 0.26
CA HIS A 120 4.56 -7.88 0.50
C HIS A 120 3.35 -8.67 -0.01
N GLY A 121 2.15 -8.26 0.41
CA GLY A 121 0.89 -8.89 0.01
C GLY A 121 0.90 -10.43 0.06
N LYS A 122 0.42 -11.10 -0.99
CA LYS A 122 0.33 -12.57 -1.01
C LYS A 122 1.63 -13.29 -1.38
N TYR A 123 2.74 -12.55 -1.58
CA TYR A 123 4.03 -13.09 -1.96
C TYR A 123 4.48 -14.27 -1.09
N ARG A 124 4.88 -15.39 -1.74
CA ARG A 124 5.34 -16.62 -1.09
C ARG A 124 6.80 -16.91 -1.43
N HIS A 125 7.77 -16.43 -0.61
CA HIS A 125 9.09 -17.07 -0.39
C HIS A 125 9.95 -16.29 0.65
N ILE A 126 10.81 -17.00 1.40
CA ILE A 126 11.69 -16.44 2.46
C ILE A 126 13.17 -16.51 2.05
N ASN A 127 13.62 -15.70 1.08
CA ASN A 127 15.06 -15.42 1.01
C ASN A 127 15.33 -13.92 0.77
N THR A 128 15.94 -13.30 1.78
CA THR A 128 16.07 -11.85 1.98
C THR A 128 17.49 -11.34 1.72
N SER A 129 18.28 -11.99 0.88
CA SER A 129 19.61 -11.50 0.52
C SER A 129 19.53 -10.57 -0.70
N SER A 130 19.53 -9.26 -0.42
CA SER A 130 19.49 -8.11 -1.34
C SER A 130 18.12 -7.81 -1.98
N LEU A 131 17.37 -6.89 -1.36
CA LEU A 131 16.00 -6.58 -1.78
C LEU A 131 15.95 -5.72 -3.06
N LEU A 132 16.79 -4.68 -3.21
CA LEU A 132 16.66 -3.74 -4.34
C LEU A 132 17.04 -4.32 -5.72
N PHE A 133 18.22 -4.95 -5.83
CA PHE A 133 18.65 -5.58 -7.09
C PHE A 133 17.65 -6.65 -7.54
N SER A 134 17.09 -7.37 -6.57
CA SER A 134 16.04 -8.35 -6.79
C SER A 134 14.75 -7.70 -7.31
N PHE A 135 14.26 -6.60 -6.71
CA PHE A 135 12.99 -5.98 -7.12
C PHE A 135 12.93 -5.55 -8.59
N LYS A 136 13.96 -4.86 -9.10
CA LYS A 136 13.94 -4.38 -10.49
C LYS A 136 13.96 -5.53 -11.51
N ARG A 137 14.66 -6.62 -11.17
CA ARG A 137 14.71 -7.84 -11.98
C ARG A 137 13.41 -8.62 -11.90
N ASP A 138 12.82 -8.70 -10.71
CA ASP A 138 11.52 -9.34 -10.48
C ASP A 138 10.45 -8.70 -11.39
N ILE A 139 10.47 -7.36 -11.53
CA ILE A 139 9.52 -6.66 -12.43
C ILE A 139 9.75 -7.02 -13.90
N GLY A 140 10.99 -7.00 -14.38
CA GLY A 140 11.30 -7.38 -15.77
C GLY A 140 10.86 -8.80 -16.08
N LYS A 141 11.13 -9.73 -15.17
CA LYS A 141 10.70 -11.13 -15.31
C LYS A 141 9.19 -11.31 -15.25
N VAL A 142 8.47 -10.55 -14.42
CA VAL A 142 6.99 -10.59 -14.44
C VAL A 142 6.47 -10.14 -15.79
N VAL A 143 7.03 -9.08 -16.38
CA VAL A 143 6.63 -8.64 -17.74
C VAL A 143 6.94 -9.71 -18.79
N GLU A 144 8.10 -10.36 -18.69
CA GLU A 144 8.50 -11.47 -19.56
C GLU A 144 7.56 -12.68 -19.44
N VAL A 145 7.18 -13.09 -18.22
CA VAL A 145 6.24 -14.20 -18.02
C VAL A 145 4.83 -13.86 -18.52
N LEU A 146 4.37 -12.63 -18.29
CA LEU A 146 3.03 -12.20 -18.69
C LEU A 146 2.87 -12.00 -20.19
N TYR A 147 3.92 -11.56 -20.90
CA TYR A 147 3.79 -11.11 -22.29
C TYR A 147 4.83 -11.70 -23.27
N GLY A 148 5.81 -12.45 -22.78
CA GLY A 148 6.89 -13.02 -23.58
C GLY A 148 7.68 -11.95 -24.35
N ASP A 149 8.02 -12.28 -25.60
CA ASP A 149 8.85 -11.43 -26.47
C ASP A 149 8.13 -10.19 -27.01
N ASN A 150 6.80 -10.11 -26.87
CA ASN A 150 5.99 -9.02 -27.43
C ASN A 150 5.20 -8.27 -26.34
N PRO A 151 5.88 -7.62 -25.39
CA PRO A 151 5.22 -6.86 -24.35
C PRO A 151 4.44 -5.68 -24.95
N PRO A 152 3.20 -5.43 -24.49
CA PRO A 152 2.45 -4.26 -24.93
C PRO A 152 3.13 -2.97 -24.46
N PRO A 153 2.72 -1.80 -24.95
CA PRO A 153 3.20 -0.53 -24.39
C PRO A 153 2.86 -0.43 -22.91
N ILE A 154 3.87 -0.23 -22.06
CA ILE A 154 3.73 -0.22 -20.60
C ILE A 154 4.05 1.17 -20.04
N MET A 155 3.24 1.63 -19.10
CA MET A 155 3.57 2.75 -18.22
C MET A 155 3.75 2.22 -16.80
N ILE A 156 4.90 2.51 -16.17
CA ILE A 156 5.12 2.13 -14.78
C ILE A 156 4.69 3.28 -13.87
N ILE A 157 3.89 2.98 -12.85
CA ILE A 157 3.45 3.94 -11.84
C ILE A 157 3.84 3.40 -10.47
N GLY A 158 4.64 4.16 -9.72
CA GLY A 158 5.14 3.73 -8.42
C GLY A 158 4.92 4.74 -7.31
N HIS A 159 4.52 4.27 -6.13
CA HIS A 159 4.38 5.07 -4.91
C HIS A 159 5.51 4.78 -3.92
N SER A 160 6.11 5.81 -3.32
CA SER A 160 7.12 5.65 -2.24
C SER A 160 8.24 4.68 -2.65
N MET A 161 8.47 3.60 -1.89
CA MET A 161 9.38 2.50 -2.28
C MET A 161 9.13 1.98 -3.71
N GLY A 162 7.87 1.81 -4.12
CA GLY A 162 7.51 1.40 -5.48
C GLY A 162 7.88 2.44 -6.54
N GLY A 163 7.87 3.74 -6.19
CA GLY A 163 8.34 4.82 -7.06
C GLY A 163 9.85 4.76 -7.30
N ALA A 164 10.63 4.53 -6.23
CA ALA A 164 12.06 4.29 -6.35
C ALA A 164 12.37 3.08 -7.25
N ILE A 165 11.69 1.95 -6.99
CA ILE A 165 11.85 0.73 -7.79
C ILE A 165 11.46 0.98 -9.25
N ALA A 166 10.38 1.73 -9.53
CA ALA A 166 9.97 2.09 -10.88
C ALA A 166 11.08 2.79 -11.67
N VAL A 167 11.74 3.78 -11.05
CA VAL A 167 12.87 4.51 -11.66
C VAL A 167 14.05 3.59 -11.94
N HIS A 168 14.40 2.71 -11.00
CA HIS A 168 15.49 1.75 -11.19
C HIS A 168 15.18 0.74 -12.30
N THR A 169 13.95 0.25 -12.38
CA THR A 169 13.50 -0.65 -13.44
C THR A 169 13.55 0.02 -14.80
N ALA A 170 13.06 1.26 -14.89
CA ALA A 170 13.08 2.06 -16.12
C ALA A 170 14.52 2.32 -16.60
N THR A 171 15.41 2.72 -15.70
CA THR A 171 16.80 3.03 -16.05
C THR A 171 17.62 1.79 -16.43
N ALA A 172 17.32 0.65 -15.80
CA ALA A 172 17.94 -0.62 -16.15
C ALA A 172 17.39 -1.24 -17.45
N ASN A 173 16.38 -0.61 -18.07
CA ASN A 173 15.72 -1.07 -19.29
C ASN A 173 15.18 -2.51 -19.19
N HIS A 174 14.66 -2.89 -18.01
CA HIS A 174 14.06 -4.22 -17.80
C HIS A 174 12.67 -4.37 -18.42
N VAL A 175 12.07 -3.29 -18.90
CA VAL A 175 10.77 -3.27 -19.59
C VAL A 175 10.97 -2.59 -20.96
N PRO A 176 11.29 -3.35 -22.02
CA PRO A 176 11.66 -2.78 -23.32
C PRO A 176 10.56 -1.93 -23.98
N SER A 177 9.29 -2.23 -23.69
CA SER A 177 8.12 -1.51 -24.20
C SER A 177 7.67 -0.35 -23.31
N LEU A 178 8.53 0.11 -22.38
CA LEU A 178 8.22 1.23 -21.49
C LEU A 178 8.01 2.52 -22.29
N LEU A 179 6.80 3.08 -22.21
CA LEU A 179 6.46 4.35 -22.85
C LEU A 179 6.42 5.55 -21.88
N GLY A 180 6.38 5.32 -20.58
CA GLY A 180 6.22 6.39 -19.60
C GLY A 180 6.44 5.94 -18.15
N LEU A 181 6.73 6.92 -17.29
CA LEU A 181 7.03 6.70 -15.88
C LEU A 181 6.27 7.71 -15.01
N CYS A 182 5.53 7.24 -14.01
CA CYS A 182 4.93 8.08 -12.97
C CYS A 182 5.46 7.72 -11.59
N VAL A 183 5.91 8.74 -10.85
CA VAL A 183 6.38 8.60 -9.46
C VAL A 183 5.45 9.39 -8.54
N ILE A 184 4.95 8.75 -7.49
CA ILE A 184 4.02 9.35 -6.53
C ILE A 184 4.68 9.48 -5.16
N ASP A 185 4.77 10.73 -4.71
CA ASP A 185 5.17 11.13 -3.35
C ASP A 185 6.57 10.63 -2.94
N VAL A 186 7.55 10.72 -3.86
CA VAL A 186 8.95 10.33 -3.64
C VAL A 186 9.88 11.38 -4.22
N VAL A 187 10.73 11.93 -3.38
CA VAL A 187 11.83 12.82 -3.76
C VAL A 187 13.03 12.47 -2.90
N GLU A 188 14.22 12.36 -3.48
CA GLU A 188 15.41 11.87 -2.77
C GLU A 188 15.69 12.67 -1.49
N GLY A 189 15.81 14.00 -1.60
CA GLY A 189 16.19 14.84 -0.44
C GLY A 189 15.25 14.66 0.76
N THR A 190 13.94 14.76 0.52
CA THR A 190 12.95 14.62 1.59
C THR A 190 12.77 13.18 2.06
N ALA A 191 12.95 12.19 1.18
CA ALA A 191 12.93 10.78 1.56
C ALA A 191 14.08 10.44 2.52
N MET A 192 15.29 10.92 2.21
CA MET A 192 16.48 10.72 3.05
C MET A 192 16.33 11.37 4.43
N ASP A 193 15.79 12.60 4.49
CA ASP A 193 15.50 13.28 5.75
C ASP A 193 14.43 12.56 6.57
N ALA A 194 13.43 11.98 5.91
CA ALA A 194 12.30 11.32 6.54
C ALA A 194 12.62 9.91 7.07
N LEU A 195 13.73 9.26 6.66
CA LEU A 195 14.05 7.88 7.08
C LEU A 195 14.05 7.69 8.61
N ASN A 196 14.62 8.64 9.34
CA ASN A 196 14.65 8.60 10.81
C ASN A 196 13.25 8.77 11.42
N SER A 197 12.41 9.64 10.85
CA SER A 197 11.03 9.84 11.31
C SER A 197 10.15 8.61 11.03
N MET A 198 10.42 7.90 9.94
CA MET A 198 9.70 6.69 9.55
C MET A 198 9.87 5.59 10.60
N GLN A 199 11.09 5.39 11.13
CA GLN A 199 11.32 4.42 12.20
C GLN A 199 10.48 4.69 13.45
N ASN A 200 10.36 5.96 13.85
CA ASN A 200 9.54 6.36 14.99
C ASN A 200 8.06 6.10 14.72
N PHE A 201 7.58 6.44 13.52
CA PHE A 201 6.22 6.14 13.09
C PHE A 201 5.94 4.62 13.12
N LEU A 202 6.81 3.81 12.50
CA LEU A 202 6.63 2.36 12.43
C LEU A 202 6.59 1.69 13.82
N ARG A 203 7.38 2.18 14.77
CA ARG A 203 7.41 1.71 16.17
C ARG A 203 6.17 2.13 16.98
N SER A 204 5.54 3.25 16.63
CA SER A 204 4.35 3.75 17.31
C SER A 204 3.07 2.99 16.94
N ARG A 205 3.08 2.21 15.85
CA ARG A 205 1.91 1.46 15.38
C ARG A 205 1.54 0.32 16.35
N PRO A 206 0.24 -0.02 16.46
CA PRO A 206 -0.17 -1.24 17.16
C PRO A 206 0.57 -2.46 16.62
N LYS A 207 1.03 -3.35 17.50
CA LYS A 207 1.71 -4.58 17.08
C LYS A 207 0.74 -5.60 16.49
N THR A 208 -0.51 -5.60 16.97
CA THR A 208 -1.54 -6.54 16.59
C THR A 208 -2.91 -5.87 16.50
N PHE A 209 -3.83 -6.51 15.79
CA PHE A 209 -5.23 -6.12 15.67
C PHE A 209 -6.13 -7.31 15.99
N LYS A 210 -7.29 -7.06 16.62
CA LYS A 210 -8.23 -8.12 17.01
C LYS A 210 -8.97 -8.75 15.82
N SER A 211 -9.17 -7.96 14.78
CA SER A 211 -9.86 -8.35 13.55
C SER A 211 -9.36 -7.50 12.39
N LEU A 212 -9.66 -7.92 11.15
CA LEU A 212 -9.39 -7.10 9.98
C LEU A 212 -10.18 -5.78 10.01
N GLU A 213 -11.42 -5.81 10.49
CA GLU A 213 -12.24 -4.60 10.67
C GLU A 213 -11.60 -3.61 11.63
N ASN A 214 -11.01 -4.10 12.73
CA ASN A 214 -10.30 -3.26 13.68
C ASN A 214 -9.03 -2.63 13.07
N ALA A 215 -8.33 -3.36 12.19
CA ALA A 215 -7.20 -2.81 11.45
C ALA A 215 -7.64 -1.71 10.46
N ILE A 216 -8.76 -1.93 9.73
CA ILE A 216 -9.36 -0.95 8.82
C ILE A 216 -9.80 0.31 9.59
N GLU A 217 -10.49 0.14 10.73
CA GLU A 217 -10.90 1.25 11.56
C GLU A 217 -9.70 2.07 12.08
N TRP A 218 -8.65 1.39 12.53
CA TRP A 218 -7.43 2.04 12.99
C TRP A 218 -6.71 2.81 11.88
N SER A 219 -6.62 2.27 10.66
CA SER A 219 -5.92 2.96 9.56
C SER A 219 -6.61 4.26 9.17
N VAL A 220 -7.95 4.29 9.22
CA VAL A 220 -8.75 5.50 8.97
C VAL A 220 -8.64 6.50 10.13
N LYS A 221 -8.77 6.03 11.38
CA LYS A 221 -8.73 6.91 12.56
C LYS A 221 -7.35 7.49 12.84
N SER A 222 -6.28 6.75 12.56
CA SER A 222 -4.90 7.24 12.69
C SER A 222 -4.50 8.21 11.57
N GLY A 223 -5.30 8.29 10.50
CA GLY A 223 -5.01 9.11 9.32
C GLY A 223 -3.99 8.50 8.37
N GLN A 224 -3.63 7.21 8.54
CA GLN A 224 -2.77 6.48 7.61
C GLN A 224 -3.40 6.40 6.22
N ILE A 225 -4.70 6.09 6.15
CA ILE A 225 -5.51 6.08 4.93
C ILE A 225 -6.76 6.91 5.20
N ARG A 226 -6.94 8.01 4.48
CA ARG A 226 -8.06 8.95 4.72
C ARG A 226 -9.35 8.48 4.04
N ASN A 227 -9.21 7.77 2.93
CA ASN A 227 -10.34 7.21 2.20
C ASN A 227 -10.78 5.87 2.80
N ILE A 228 -12.01 5.83 3.33
CA ILE A 228 -12.58 4.63 3.95
C ILE A 228 -12.77 3.48 2.95
N GLU A 229 -13.13 3.78 1.71
CA GLU A 229 -13.32 2.76 0.67
C GLU A 229 -12.00 2.08 0.35
N SER A 230 -10.93 2.87 0.14
CA SER A 230 -9.58 2.35 -0.08
C SER A 230 -9.11 1.52 1.12
N ALA A 231 -9.28 2.03 2.35
CA ALA A 231 -8.87 1.31 3.55
C ALA A 231 -9.55 -0.06 3.68
N ARG A 232 -10.84 -0.16 3.34
CA ARG A 232 -11.61 -1.42 3.45
C ARG A 232 -11.13 -2.51 2.50
N VAL A 233 -10.56 -2.16 1.35
CA VAL A 233 -10.01 -3.12 0.38
C VAL A 233 -8.50 -3.32 0.56
N SER A 234 -7.73 -2.27 0.86
CA SER A 234 -6.28 -2.32 0.86
C SER A 234 -5.68 -2.90 2.15
N MET A 235 -6.31 -2.68 3.30
CA MET A 235 -5.74 -3.08 4.61
C MET A 235 -5.55 -4.59 4.74
N GLY A 236 -6.38 -5.42 4.09
CA GLY A 236 -6.22 -6.87 4.07
C GLY A 236 -4.87 -7.33 3.48
N GLY A 237 -4.28 -6.51 2.60
CA GLY A 237 -2.95 -6.74 2.06
C GLY A 237 -1.81 -6.33 2.99
N GLN A 238 -2.05 -5.43 3.94
CA GLN A 238 -1.04 -4.91 4.87
C GLN A 238 -0.90 -5.72 6.16
N VAL A 239 -1.92 -6.52 6.49
CA VAL A 239 -1.93 -7.41 7.65
C VAL A 239 -2.00 -8.88 7.26
N LYS A 240 -1.63 -9.76 8.18
CA LYS A 240 -1.78 -11.22 8.07
C LYS A 240 -2.27 -11.79 9.40
N LYS A 241 -2.92 -12.96 9.36
CA LYS A 241 -3.25 -13.70 10.58
C LYS A 241 -1.96 -14.15 11.26
N CYS A 242 -1.91 -14.08 12.58
CA CYS A 242 -0.85 -14.71 13.36
C CYS A 242 -0.96 -16.23 13.20
N GLU A 243 0.13 -16.89 12.82
CA GLU A 243 0.20 -18.35 12.85
C GLU A 243 0.30 -18.79 14.32
N GLU A 244 -0.57 -19.70 14.75
CA GLU A 244 -0.38 -20.39 16.03
C GLU A 244 0.92 -21.17 15.94
N SER A 245 1.81 -20.99 16.90
CA SER A 245 2.97 -21.86 17.06
C SER A 245 2.45 -23.28 17.23
N THR A 246 2.50 -24.08 16.17
CA THR A 246 2.41 -25.52 16.27
C THR A 246 3.56 -25.95 17.17
N SER A 247 3.22 -26.30 18.40
CA SER A 247 4.13 -26.97 19.33
C SER A 247 4.80 -28.11 18.59
N SER A 248 6.13 -28.05 18.46
CA SER A 248 6.94 -29.09 17.84
C SER A 248 6.71 -30.42 18.59
N PRO A 249 6.53 -31.56 17.92
CA PRO A 249 6.45 -32.84 18.59
C PRO A 249 7.84 -33.26 19.08
N GLY A 250 7.96 -33.42 20.40
CA GLY A 250 8.83 -34.37 21.09
C GLY A 250 10.34 -34.29 20.84
N VAL A 251 11.06 -33.55 21.70
CA VAL A 251 12.44 -33.94 22.03
C VAL A 251 12.34 -35.07 23.04
N SER A 252 12.61 -36.29 22.58
CA SER A 252 12.79 -37.47 23.42
C SER A 252 13.95 -37.24 24.39
N LYS A 253 13.66 -37.16 25.68
CA LYS A 253 14.66 -37.41 26.73
C LYS A 253 14.31 -38.73 27.40
N SER A 254 15.13 -39.73 27.10
CA SER A 254 15.26 -40.98 27.84
C SER A 254 15.94 -40.74 29.20
N ILE A 255 15.88 -41.76 30.06
CA ILE A 255 16.40 -41.92 31.44
C ILE A 255 15.35 -41.53 32.48
N GLY A 256 14.93 -42.37 33.43
CA GLY A 256 15.32 -43.73 33.80
C GLY A 256 14.75 -44.03 35.20
N GLU A 257 14.35 -45.28 35.40
CA GLU A 257 14.18 -46.02 36.67
C GLU A 257 13.27 -45.46 37.79
N GLY A 258 12.40 -46.35 38.31
CA GLY A 258 12.21 -46.43 39.75
C GLY A 258 10.82 -46.76 40.28
N ILE A 259 10.58 -48.05 40.48
CA ILE A 259 9.94 -48.65 41.66
C ILE A 259 8.39 -48.72 41.69
N ILE A 260 7.99 -49.98 41.85
CA ILE A 260 6.69 -50.58 42.12
C ILE A 260 6.32 -50.30 43.57
N GLU A 261 5.08 -49.90 43.84
CA GLU A 261 4.40 -50.21 45.10
C GLU A 261 2.91 -50.39 44.80
N GLU A 262 2.48 -51.64 44.98
CA GLU A 262 1.10 -52.10 45.01
C GLU A 262 0.54 -51.79 46.39
N GLU A 263 -0.63 -51.17 46.48
CA GLU A 263 -1.53 -51.36 47.62
C GLU A 263 -2.97 -51.49 47.12
N GLU A 264 -3.60 -52.55 47.65
CA GLU A 264 -4.94 -53.05 47.44
C GLU A 264 -5.98 -52.07 48.03
N ASP A 265 -7.20 -52.07 47.49
CA ASP A 265 -8.40 -52.19 48.33
C ASP A 265 -9.66 -52.42 47.48
N GLU A 266 -10.44 -53.36 47.99
CA GLU A 266 -11.59 -54.03 47.41
C GLU A 266 -12.93 -53.28 47.60
N GLU A 267 -13.89 -53.68 46.75
CA GLU A 267 -15.34 -53.79 46.98
C GLU A 267 -16.27 -52.55 46.94
N GLY A 268 -17.42 -52.77 46.27
CA GLY A 268 -18.70 -52.17 46.67
C GLY A 268 -19.49 -51.45 45.59
N GLU A 269 -20.46 -52.15 45.01
CA GLU A 269 -21.54 -51.62 44.14
C GLU A 269 -22.37 -50.53 44.84
N GLU A 270 -22.86 -49.51 44.10
CA GLU A 270 -24.27 -49.08 44.14
C GLU A 270 -24.61 -47.95 43.16
N GLU A 271 -25.91 -47.82 42.90
CA GLU A 271 -26.56 -47.30 41.72
C GLU A 271 -26.63 -45.78 41.54
N SER A 272 -26.73 -45.40 40.26
CA SER A 272 -27.60 -44.36 39.70
C SER A 272 -27.55 -42.94 40.30
N ASN A 273 -27.01 -42.01 39.52
CA ASN A 273 -27.65 -40.70 39.36
C ASN A 273 -27.29 -40.04 38.02
N LYS A 274 -28.21 -40.18 37.05
CA LYS A 274 -28.22 -39.43 35.79
C LYS A 274 -28.40 -37.94 36.09
N LYS A 275 -27.29 -37.20 36.22
CA LYS A 275 -27.30 -35.74 36.09
C LYS A 275 -26.89 -35.39 34.67
N ARG A 276 -27.88 -35.13 33.81
CA ARG A 276 -27.72 -34.52 32.49
C ARG A 276 -27.00 -33.18 32.68
N MET A 277 -25.69 -33.14 32.43
CA MET A 277 -25.01 -31.88 32.11
C MET A 277 -25.36 -31.56 30.66
N LYS A 278 -26.07 -30.45 30.46
CA LYS A 278 -26.17 -29.81 29.16
C LYS A 278 -24.76 -29.33 28.83
N GLU A 279 -24.12 -29.98 27.87
CA GLU A 279 -23.00 -29.41 27.14
C GLU A 279 -23.55 -28.23 26.35
N ASP A 280 -23.37 -27.02 26.89
CA ASP A 280 -23.43 -25.80 26.11
C ASP A 280 -22.21 -25.83 25.18
N ASP A 281 -22.44 -26.23 23.92
CA ASP A 281 -21.55 -25.94 22.79
C ASP A 281 -21.52 -24.42 22.57
N GLN A 282 -20.82 -23.71 23.45
CA GLN A 282 -20.28 -22.40 23.12
C GLN A 282 -19.00 -22.63 22.33
N GLU A 283 -19.13 -22.71 21.00
CA GLU A 283 -18.03 -22.44 20.09
C GLU A 283 -17.39 -21.10 20.49
N ILE A 284 -16.31 -21.15 21.26
CA ILE A 284 -15.45 -19.99 21.46
C ILE A 284 -14.87 -19.70 20.08
N LYS A 285 -15.46 -18.73 19.36
CA LYS A 285 -14.89 -18.16 18.15
C LYS A 285 -13.46 -17.73 18.48
N LYS A 286 -12.48 -18.55 18.10
CA LYS A 286 -11.05 -18.27 18.24
C LYS A 286 -10.79 -16.94 17.52
N GLU A 287 -10.64 -15.85 18.26
CA GLU A 287 -10.36 -14.54 17.69
C GLU A 287 -8.99 -14.61 16.99
N SER A 288 -9.01 -14.64 15.66
CA SER A 288 -7.79 -14.63 14.87
C SER A 288 -7.13 -13.27 15.01
N ILE A 289 -6.04 -13.20 15.77
CA ILE A 289 -5.23 -11.99 15.91
C ILE A 289 -4.49 -11.72 14.58
N PHE A 290 -4.50 -10.47 14.14
CA PHE A 290 -3.77 -10.02 12.96
C PHE A 290 -2.50 -9.27 13.38
N THR A 291 -1.45 -9.36 12.56
CA THR A 291 -0.20 -8.61 12.69
C THR A 291 0.19 -8.00 11.36
N TRP A 292 1.12 -7.05 11.37
CA TRP A 292 1.68 -6.47 10.14
C TRP A 292 2.30 -7.57 9.28
N ARG A 293 1.97 -7.54 7.99
CA ARG A 293 2.50 -8.50 7.03
C ARG A 293 4.02 -8.39 6.90
N VAL A 294 4.50 -7.15 6.89
CA VAL A 294 5.92 -6.82 6.73
C VAL A 294 6.39 -6.00 7.92
N GLU A 295 7.45 -6.48 8.57
CA GLU A 295 8.22 -5.66 9.50
C GLU A 295 9.12 -4.71 8.72
N LEU A 296 8.55 -3.61 8.24
CA LEU A 296 9.24 -2.67 7.36
C LEU A 296 10.52 -2.08 8.00
N SER A 297 10.59 -1.98 9.33
CA SER A 297 11.81 -1.56 10.03
C SER A 297 13.00 -2.47 9.75
N LYS A 298 12.80 -3.78 9.50
CA LYS A 298 13.88 -4.71 9.16
C LYS A 298 14.49 -4.45 7.78
N THR A 299 13.83 -3.66 6.93
CA THR A 299 14.34 -3.30 5.60
C THR A 299 15.12 -1.99 5.58
N GLU A 300 15.29 -1.34 6.73
CA GLU A 300 16.00 -0.05 6.88
C GLU A 300 17.37 -0.02 6.21
N LYS A 301 18.14 -1.10 6.34
CA LYS A 301 19.45 -1.26 5.69
C LYS A 301 19.43 -1.15 4.16
N TYR A 302 18.27 -1.23 3.53
CA TYR A 302 18.10 -1.10 2.08
C TYR A 302 17.56 0.26 1.65
N TRP A 303 17.04 1.08 2.56
CA TRP A 303 16.36 2.34 2.22
C TRP A 303 17.30 3.34 1.56
N ASP A 304 18.55 3.41 2.02
CA ASP A 304 19.57 4.25 1.38
C ASP A 304 19.72 3.91 -0.11
N GLY A 305 19.79 2.61 -0.44
CA GLY A 305 19.89 2.15 -1.83
C GLY A 305 18.65 2.47 -2.67
N TRP A 306 17.47 2.63 -2.04
CA TRP A 306 16.23 2.97 -2.76
C TRP A 306 16.20 4.44 -3.19
N PHE A 307 16.72 5.34 -2.35
CA PHE A 307 16.49 6.77 -2.54
C PHE A 307 17.75 7.55 -2.93
N ARG A 308 18.95 7.06 -2.59
CA ARG A 308 20.20 7.74 -2.93
C ARG A 308 20.41 7.82 -4.44
N GLY A 309 20.62 9.02 -4.96
CA GLY A 309 20.75 9.33 -6.38
C GLY A 309 19.44 9.19 -7.17
N LEU A 310 18.30 8.97 -6.51
CA LEU A 310 17.04 8.69 -7.19
C LEU A 310 16.57 9.89 -8.04
N SER A 311 16.76 11.11 -7.57
CA SER A 311 16.33 12.32 -8.30
C SER A 311 17.12 12.49 -9.59
N ALA A 312 18.44 12.34 -9.54
CA ALA A 312 19.28 12.34 -10.73
C ALA A 312 18.92 11.20 -11.68
N LEU A 313 18.70 9.99 -11.16
CA LEU A 313 18.34 8.80 -11.95
C LEU A 313 16.97 8.93 -12.63
N PHE A 314 15.99 9.52 -11.96
CA PHE A 314 14.69 9.81 -12.55
C PHE A 314 14.84 10.77 -13.75
N LEU A 315 15.73 11.75 -13.67
CA LEU A 315 15.97 12.70 -14.76
C LEU A 315 16.70 12.10 -15.96
N THR A 316 17.44 10.98 -15.80
CA THR A 316 18.11 10.30 -16.93
C THR A 316 17.17 9.37 -17.71
N CYS A 317 16.02 8.98 -17.14
CA CYS A 317 15.03 8.17 -17.85
C CYS A 317 14.55 8.89 -19.12
N SER A 318 14.68 8.24 -20.28
CA SER A 318 14.40 8.83 -21.59
C SER A 318 12.91 8.96 -21.93
N VAL A 319 12.04 8.23 -21.22
CA VAL A 319 10.59 8.27 -21.41
C VAL A 319 9.95 9.54 -20.83
N PRO A 320 8.75 9.94 -21.30
CA PRO A 320 7.92 10.93 -20.62
C PRO A 320 7.68 10.58 -19.15
N LYS A 321 7.77 11.59 -18.30
CA LYS A 321 7.76 11.45 -16.84
C LYS A 321 6.69 12.31 -16.20
N LEU A 322 5.98 11.75 -15.23
CA LEU A 322 5.02 12.43 -14.37
C LEU A 322 5.46 12.29 -12.90
N LEU A 323 5.48 13.40 -12.16
CA LEU A 323 5.70 13.42 -10.72
C LEU A 323 4.45 13.96 -10.02
N LEU A 324 3.85 13.15 -9.14
CA LEU A 324 2.70 13.54 -8.33
C LEU A 324 3.15 13.72 -6.87
N LEU A 325 2.89 14.89 -6.29
CA LEU A 325 3.30 15.21 -4.92
C LEU A 325 2.11 15.61 -4.06
N ALA A 326 2.11 15.24 -2.78
CA ALA A 326 1.13 15.75 -1.82
C ALA A 326 1.34 17.24 -1.47
N GLY A 327 2.56 17.77 -1.68
CA GLY A 327 2.95 19.15 -1.39
C GLY A 327 4.15 19.62 -2.22
N VAL A 328 4.23 20.93 -2.48
CA VAL A 328 5.32 21.58 -3.26
C VAL A 328 6.65 21.63 -2.51
N ASP A 329 6.60 21.58 -1.19
CA ASP A 329 7.72 21.61 -0.25
C ASP A 329 8.61 20.37 -0.32
N ARG A 330 8.28 19.42 -1.20
CA ARG A 330 8.96 18.14 -1.31
C ARG A 330 10.07 18.07 -2.35
N LEU A 331 10.16 19.04 -3.27
CA LEU A 331 11.18 19.03 -4.31
C LEU A 331 12.58 19.29 -3.72
N ASP A 332 13.56 18.47 -4.13
CA ASP A 332 14.96 18.71 -3.87
C ASP A 332 15.59 19.57 -4.97
N LYS A 333 16.88 19.87 -4.82
CA LYS A 333 17.64 20.70 -5.76
C LYS A 333 17.60 20.14 -7.18
N ASP A 334 17.80 18.84 -7.34
CA ASP A 334 17.93 18.22 -8.66
C ASP A 334 16.58 18.20 -9.40
N LEU A 335 15.50 17.82 -8.72
CA LEU A 335 14.17 17.85 -9.31
C LEU A 335 13.67 19.28 -9.53
N THR A 336 14.05 20.24 -8.69
CA THR A 336 13.74 21.67 -8.92
C THR A 336 14.37 22.15 -10.22
N ILE A 337 15.67 21.88 -10.42
CA ILE A 337 16.38 22.23 -11.67
C ILE A 337 15.75 21.50 -12.86
N GLY A 338 15.49 20.19 -12.73
CA GLY A 338 14.87 19.39 -13.78
C GLY A 338 13.47 19.88 -14.18
N GLN A 339 12.68 20.31 -13.19
CA GLN A 339 11.34 20.86 -13.42
C GLN A 339 11.40 22.20 -14.14
N MET A 340 12.31 23.10 -13.73
CA MET A 340 12.53 24.39 -14.41
C MET A 340 13.02 24.21 -15.86
N GLN A 341 13.72 23.11 -16.15
CA GLN A 341 14.13 22.71 -17.50
C GLN A 341 13.03 21.99 -18.30
N GLY A 342 11.85 21.74 -17.72
CA GLY A 342 10.75 21.05 -18.38
C GLY A 342 11.01 19.56 -18.65
N LYS A 343 11.88 18.91 -17.86
CA LYS A 343 12.25 17.50 -18.07
C LYS A 343 11.17 16.48 -17.69
N PHE A 344 10.18 16.90 -16.91
CA PHE A 344 9.04 16.08 -16.50
C PHE A 344 7.81 16.97 -16.25
N GLN A 345 6.62 16.36 -16.24
CA GLN A 345 5.39 17.01 -15.81
C GLN A 345 5.24 16.81 -14.30
N MET A 346 4.82 17.84 -13.59
CA MET A 346 4.56 17.78 -12.15
C MET A 346 3.14 18.23 -11.85
N GLN A 347 2.48 17.54 -10.93
CA GLN A 347 1.21 17.97 -10.37
C GLN A 347 1.19 17.78 -8.85
N VAL A 348 0.62 18.77 -8.17
CA VAL A 348 0.52 18.79 -6.72
C VAL A 348 -0.93 18.53 -6.34
N LEU A 349 -1.13 17.52 -5.50
CA LEU A 349 -2.43 17.07 -5.02
C LEU A 349 -2.52 17.36 -3.51
N PRO A 350 -2.89 18.60 -3.13
CA PRO A 350 -2.90 18.99 -1.73
C PRO A 350 -3.96 18.20 -0.95
N GLN A 351 -3.81 18.22 0.39
CA GLN A 351 -4.73 17.60 1.36
C GLN A 351 -4.70 16.06 1.41
N CYS A 352 -3.72 15.44 0.75
CA CYS A 352 -3.48 14.00 0.86
C CYS A 352 -2.41 13.71 1.94
N GLY A 353 -2.49 12.52 2.55
CA GLY A 353 -1.42 11.95 3.34
C GLY A 353 -0.31 11.38 2.45
N HIS A 354 0.39 10.35 2.93
CA HIS A 354 1.49 9.73 2.19
C HIS A 354 1.01 8.94 0.97
N ALA A 355 -0.09 8.20 1.09
CA ALA A 355 -0.64 7.38 0.00
C ALA A 355 -1.67 8.18 -0.82
N VAL A 356 -1.19 9.12 -1.64
CA VAL A 356 -2.06 10.01 -2.45
C VAL A 356 -3.04 9.25 -3.34
N HIS A 357 -2.62 8.11 -3.88
CA HIS A 357 -3.43 7.23 -4.72
C HIS A 357 -4.55 6.51 -3.95
N GLU A 358 -4.43 6.34 -2.63
CA GLU A 358 -5.50 5.83 -1.78
C GLU A 358 -6.43 6.97 -1.31
N ASP A 359 -5.84 8.12 -0.96
CA ASP A 359 -6.57 9.25 -0.39
C ASP A 359 -7.39 10.03 -1.42
N ALA A 360 -6.87 10.19 -2.64
CA ALA A 360 -7.50 10.93 -3.73
C ALA A 360 -7.37 10.19 -5.08
N PRO A 361 -7.91 8.97 -5.20
CA PRO A 361 -7.78 8.13 -6.41
C PRO A 361 -8.30 8.85 -7.65
N GLU A 362 -9.40 9.60 -7.54
CA GLU A 362 -9.97 10.44 -8.61
C GLU A 362 -8.95 11.43 -9.17
N LYS A 363 -8.33 12.23 -8.30
CA LYS A 363 -7.36 13.25 -8.73
C LYS A 363 -6.10 12.63 -9.33
N VAL A 364 -5.65 11.49 -8.79
CA VAL A 364 -4.51 10.75 -9.35
C VAL A 364 -4.85 10.20 -10.73
N ALA A 365 -6.05 9.63 -10.89
CA ALA A 365 -6.52 9.12 -12.18
C ALA A 365 -6.69 10.24 -13.21
N ASP A 366 -7.27 11.38 -12.85
CA ASP A 366 -7.45 12.51 -13.76
C ASP A 366 -6.10 13.11 -14.21
N ALA A 367 -5.15 13.23 -13.28
CA ALA A 367 -3.78 13.65 -13.57
C ALA A 367 -3.08 12.71 -14.55
N LEU A 368 -3.17 11.40 -14.28
CA LEU A 368 -2.54 10.38 -15.11
C LEU A 368 -3.22 10.28 -16.49
N ALA A 369 -4.55 10.27 -16.54
CA ALA A 369 -5.32 10.23 -17.79
C ALA A 369 -4.97 11.42 -18.68
N THR A 370 -4.96 12.64 -18.11
CA THR A 370 -4.55 13.86 -18.83
C THR A 370 -3.14 13.75 -19.39
N PHE A 371 -2.20 13.26 -18.57
CA PHE A 371 -0.82 13.02 -19.01
C PHE A 371 -0.75 12.02 -20.17
N MET A 372 -1.41 10.88 -20.05
CA MET A 372 -1.37 9.82 -21.05
C MET A 372 -2.02 10.24 -22.38
N VAL A 373 -3.15 10.94 -22.34
CA VAL A 373 -3.82 11.47 -23.54
C VAL A 373 -2.98 12.57 -24.19
N ARG A 374 -2.38 13.48 -23.40
CA ARG A 374 -1.45 14.50 -23.90
C ARG A 374 -0.29 13.89 -24.68
N HIS A 375 0.24 12.77 -24.19
CA HIS A 375 1.33 12.04 -24.84
C HIS A 375 0.87 11.05 -25.91
N LYS A 376 -0.43 10.99 -26.22
CA LYS A 376 -1.02 10.07 -27.21
C LYS A 376 -0.75 8.59 -26.93
N PHE A 377 -0.63 8.23 -25.64
CA PHE A 377 -0.49 6.83 -25.24
C PHE A 377 -1.82 6.09 -25.23
N THR A 378 -2.91 6.84 -25.07
CA THR A 378 -4.29 6.34 -25.06
C THR A 378 -5.24 7.49 -25.35
N GLU A 379 -6.53 7.21 -25.36
CA GLU A 379 -7.64 8.14 -25.54
C GLU A 379 -8.57 8.08 -24.32
N PHE A 380 -9.29 9.18 -24.09
CA PHE A 380 -10.39 9.18 -23.14
C PHE A 380 -11.50 8.24 -23.62
N LYS A 381 -12.19 7.60 -22.69
CA LYS A 381 -13.36 6.80 -23.01
C LYS A 381 -14.50 7.68 -23.51
N GLU A 382 -15.30 7.13 -24.42
CA GLU A 382 -16.51 7.79 -24.89
C GLU A 382 -17.42 8.16 -23.72
N GLY A 383 -17.89 9.41 -23.70
CA GLY A 383 -18.75 9.93 -22.63
C GLY A 383 -18.03 10.46 -21.40
N PHE A 384 -16.70 10.35 -21.30
CA PHE A 384 -15.95 11.06 -20.26
C PHE A 384 -15.82 12.54 -20.63
N LEU A 385 -16.50 13.40 -19.86
CA LEU A 385 -16.43 14.86 -19.97
C LEU A 385 -15.46 15.38 -18.90
N TRP A 386 -14.45 16.13 -19.35
CA TRP A 386 -13.36 16.68 -18.53
C TRP A 386 -13.81 17.88 -17.69
#